data_AF-A0A6A6WPG4-F1
#
_entry.id   AF-A0A6A6WPG4-F1
#
_cell.length_a   1.000
_cell.length_b   1.000
_cell.length_c   1.000
_cell.angle_alpha   90.00
_cell.angle_beta   90.00
_cell.angle_gamma   90.00
#
_symmetry.space_group_name_H-M   'P 1'
#
loop_
_entity.id
_entity.type
_entity.pdbx_description
1 polymer ?
#
loop_
_entity_poly.entity_id
_entity_poly.type
_entity_poly.pdbx_seq_one_letter_code
_entity_poly.pdbx_strand_id
1 'polypeptide(L)'
;MHSIVLLRDQVSTLQKANEIANKRKVRKRRRIQRQGTLTQEAEETIVAQQEVEQQVEQERRQNAAQLGVSRQAVARCTRCREPGHNSRTCQKD
;
A
#
# COMPACT_ATOMS: atom_id res chain seq x y z
N MET A 1 -33.63 41.53 43.19
CA MET A 1 -34.42 40.67 42.27
C MET A 1 -33.92 40.74 40.82
N HIS A 2 -33.64 41.93 40.27
CA HIS A 2 -33.21 42.08 38.86
C HIS A 2 -31.89 41.37 38.50
N SER A 3 -30.88 41.45 39.37
CA SER A 3 -29.58 40.77 39.17
C SER A 3 -29.69 39.25 39.03
N ILE A 4 -30.57 38.62 39.82
CA ILE A 4 -30.79 37.17 39.78
C ILE A 4 -31.42 36.76 38.44
N VAL A 5 -32.31 37.58 37.90
CA VAL A 5 -32.94 37.34 36.58
C VAL A 5 -31.90 37.42 35.48
N LEU A 6 -31.06 38.46 35.48
CA LEU A 6 -29.98 38.62 34.49
C LEU A 6 -28.98 37.45 34.52
N LEU A 7 -28.61 37.00 35.73
CA LEU A 7 -27.71 35.86 35.89
C LEU A 7 -28.34 34.55 35.38
N ARG A 8 -29.64 34.34 35.62
CA ARG A 8 -30.35 33.15 35.10
C ARG A 8 -30.40 33.14 33.57
N ASP A 9 -30.64 34.30 32.95
CA ASP A 9 -30.65 34.42 31.49
C ASP A 9 -29.27 34.17 30.87
N GLN A 10 -28.21 34.68 31.52
CA GLN A 10 -26.83 34.42 31.11
C GLN A 10 -26.49 32.94 31.23
N VAL A 11 -26.85 32.29 32.34
CA VAL A 11 -26.62 30.85 32.54
C VAL A 11 -27.38 30.03 31.51
N SER A 12 -28.65 30.36 31.22
CA SER A 12 -29.44 29.66 30.19
C SER A 12 -28.80 29.79 28.80
N THR A 13 -28.33 30.99 28.47
CA THR A 13 -27.64 31.27 27.20
C THR A 13 -26.34 30.46 27.09
N LEU A 14 -25.54 30.46 28.15
CA LEU A 14 -24.28 29.71 28.20
C LEU A 14 -24.49 28.20 28.12
N GLN A 15 -25.52 27.66 28.77
CA GLN A 15 -25.88 26.25 28.69
C GLN A 15 -26.24 25.85 27.25
N LYS A 16 -27.10 26.62 26.58
CA LYS A 16 -27.48 26.39 25.17
C LYS A 16 -26.26 26.43 24.25
N ALA A 17 -25.37 27.40 24.42
CA ALA A 17 -24.15 27.50 23.63
C ALA A 17 -23.22 26.29 23.85
N ASN A 18 -23.05 25.86 25.10
CA ASN A 18 -22.26 24.68 25.45
C ASN A 18 -22.83 23.39 24.88
N GLU A 19 -24.15 23.20 24.91
CA GLU A 19 -24.80 22.04 24.30
C GLU A 19 -24.53 21.98 22.79
N ILE A 20 -24.65 23.11 22.09
CA ILE A 20 -24.36 23.19 20.65
C ILE A 20 -22.88 22.87 20.39
N ALA A 21 -21.97 23.43 21.18
CA ALA A 21 -20.53 23.17 21.06
C ALA A 21 -20.19 21.69 21.31
N ASN A 22 -20.77 21.08 22.34
CA ASN A 22 -20.57 19.66 22.65
C ASN A 22 -21.15 18.75 21.56
N LYS A 23 -22.35 19.04 21.05
CA LYS A 23 -22.93 18.33 19.89
C LYS A 23 -22.00 18.38 18.68
N ARG A 24 -21.41 19.55 18.38
CA ARG A 24 -20.42 19.72 17.29
C ARG A 24 -19.16 18.91 17.55
N LYS A 25 -18.58 18.98 18.75
CA LYS A 25 -17.39 18.19 19.14
C LYS A 25 -17.62 16.70 19.00
N VAL A 26 -18.75 16.19 19.49
CA VAL A 26 -19.11 14.76 19.40
C VAL A 26 -19.30 14.33 17.94
N ARG A 27 -19.99 15.14 17.11
CA ARG A 27 -20.14 14.86 15.67
C ARG A 27 -18.79 14.81 14.96
N LYS A 28 -17.90 15.77 15.23
CA LYS A 28 -16.54 15.80 14.66
C LYS A 28 -15.73 14.57 15.11
N ARG A 29 -15.76 14.23 16.40
CA ARG A 29 -15.10 13.02 16.92
C ARG A 29 -15.62 11.76 16.25
N ARG A 30 -16.95 11.58 16.17
CA ARG A 30 -17.57 10.43 15.50
C ARG A 30 -17.22 10.38 14.01
N ARG A 31 -17.19 11.53 13.32
CA ARG A 31 -16.76 11.61 11.92
C ARG A 31 -15.32 11.15 11.77
N ILE A 32 -14.41 11.65 12.61
CA ILE A 32 -12.99 11.27 12.58
C ILE A 32 -12.82 9.79 12.95
N GLN A 33 -13.53 9.26 13.94
CA GLN A 33 -13.48 7.83 14.28
C GLN A 33 -14.03 6.93 13.17
N ARG A 34 -15.11 7.37 12.48
CA ARG A 34 -15.69 6.62 11.35
C ARG A 34 -14.88 6.74 10.06
N GLN A 35 -14.20 7.87 9.83
CA GLN A 35 -13.30 8.07 8.67
C GLN A 35 -11.85 7.65 8.97
N GLY A 36 -11.50 7.44 10.25
CA GLY A 36 -10.19 7.03 10.75
C GLY A 36 -10.09 5.52 10.90
N THR A 37 -10.72 4.76 10.00
CA THR A 37 -10.52 3.32 9.81
C THR A 37 -9.20 2.98 9.12
N LEU A 38 -8.21 3.86 9.21
CA LEU A 38 -6.81 3.45 9.18
C LEU A 38 -6.42 3.22 10.64
N THR A 39 -6.97 2.15 11.24
CA THR A 39 -6.39 1.63 12.47
C THR A 39 -4.95 1.21 12.16
N GLN A 40 -4.02 1.35 13.11
CA GLN A 40 -2.64 0.90 12.90
C GLN A 40 -2.60 -0.54 12.37
N GLU A 41 -3.47 -1.41 12.88
CA GLU A 41 -3.65 -2.78 12.39
C GLU A 41 -4.07 -2.86 10.91
N ALA A 42 -4.91 -1.94 10.41
CA ALA A 42 -5.30 -1.89 9.01
C ALA A 42 -4.17 -1.36 8.12
N GLU A 43 -3.40 -0.37 8.59
CA GLU A 43 -2.18 0.08 7.92
C GLU A 43 -1.13 -1.03 7.87
N GLU A 44 -0.88 -1.72 8.98
CA GLU A 44 0.01 -2.87 9.09
C GLU A 44 -0.43 -4.01 8.18
N THR A 45 -1.74 -4.27 8.06
CA THR A 45 -2.28 -5.28 7.14
C THR A 45 -2.03 -4.91 5.68
N ILE A 46 -2.22 -3.63 5.32
CA ILE A 46 -1.96 -3.14 3.95
C ILE A 46 -0.46 -3.23 3.64
N VAL A 47 0.41 -2.83 4.58
CA VAL A 47 1.87 -2.92 4.43
C VAL A 47 2.30 -4.38 4.30
N ALA A 48 1.82 -5.27 5.18
CA ALA A 48 2.13 -6.70 5.11
C ALA A 48 1.68 -7.32 3.77
N GLN A 49 0.50 -6.94 3.27
CA GLN A 49 0.02 -7.41 1.98
C GLN A 49 0.89 -6.91 0.82
N GLN A 50 1.31 -5.64 0.85
CA GLN A 50 2.23 -5.07 -0.14
C GLN A 50 3.61 -5.73 -0.10
N GLU A 51 4.13 -6.04 1.08
CA GLU A 51 5.41 -6.75 1.23
C GLU A 51 5.35 -8.16 0.65
N VAL A 52 4.26 -8.89 0.91
CA VAL A 52 4.04 -10.23 0.32
C VAL A 52 3.94 -10.15 -1.21
N GLU A 53 3.19 -9.18 -1.75
CA GLU A 53 3.09 -8.99 -3.21
C GLU A 53 4.45 -8.66 -3.85
N GLN A 54 5.26 -7.83 -3.20
CA GLN A 54 6.62 -7.51 -3.67
C GLN A 54 7.55 -8.74 -3.65
N GLN A 55 7.48 -9.57 -2.60
CA GLN A 55 8.24 -10.81 -2.52
C GLN A 55 7.86 -11.79 -3.64
N VAL A 56 6.56 -12.00 -3.85
CA VAL A 56 6.06 -12.87 -4.93
C VAL A 56 6.54 -12.39 -6.30
N GLU A 57 6.48 -11.08 -6.56
CA GLU A 57 6.95 -10.51 -7.82
C GLU A 57 8.46 -10.69 -8.02
N GLN A 58 9.26 -10.54 -6.94
CA GLN A 58 10.70 -10.77 -6.98
C GLN A 58 11.04 -12.25 -7.25
N GLU A 59 10.37 -13.19 -6.58
CA GLU A 59 10.53 -14.62 -6.83
C GLU A 59 10.14 -15.01 -8.24
N ARG A 60 9.05 -14.44 -8.79
CA ARG A 60 8.66 -14.67 -10.18
C ARG A 60 9.73 -14.22 -11.17
N ARG A 61 10.33 -13.04 -10.93
CA ARG A 61 11.43 -12.52 -11.76
C ARG A 61 12.68 -13.40 -11.66
N GLN A 62 13.04 -13.86 -10.46
CA GLN A 62 14.17 -14.76 -10.26
C GLN A 62 13.94 -16.11 -10.95
N ASN A 63 12.77 -16.71 -10.78
CA ASN A 63 12.40 -17.94 -11.48
C ASN A 63 12.41 -17.78 -13.00
N ALA A 64 11.88 -16.67 -13.51
CA ALA A 64 11.92 -16.36 -14.94
C ALA A 64 13.36 -16.19 -15.44
N ALA A 65 14.23 -15.53 -14.67
CA ALA A 65 15.64 -15.40 -14.99
C ALA A 65 16.34 -16.76 -14.96
N GLN A 66 16.08 -17.61 -13.98
CA GLN A 66 16.67 -18.95 -13.87
C GLN A 66 16.23 -19.87 -15.01
N LEU A 67 14.94 -19.84 -15.40
CA LEU A 67 14.43 -20.53 -16.58
C LEU A 67 14.99 -19.94 -17.89
N GLY A 68 15.22 -18.63 -17.94
CA GLY A 68 15.88 -17.96 -19.07
C GLY A 68 17.35 -18.35 -19.22
N VAL A 69 18.06 -18.52 -18.11
CA VAL A 69 19.45 -19.02 -18.07
C VAL A 69 19.49 -20.49 -18.48
N SER A 70 18.56 -21.34 -18.01
CA SER A 70 18.50 -22.75 -18.44
C SER A 70 18.08 -22.92 -19.91
N ARG A 71 17.37 -21.94 -20.47
CA ARG A 71 16.99 -21.86 -21.90
C ARG A 71 17.99 -21.10 -22.76
N GLN A 72 19.18 -20.75 -22.26
CA GLN A 72 20.24 -20.26 -23.13
C GLN A 72 20.46 -21.29 -24.23
N ALA A 73 19.96 -20.96 -25.43
CA ALA A 73 20.00 -21.85 -26.57
C ALA A 73 21.46 -22.20 -26.80
N VAL A 74 21.81 -23.49 -26.71
CA VAL A 74 23.16 -23.98 -26.93
C VAL A 74 23.68 -23.33 -28.21
N ALA A 75 24.77 -22.58 -28.10
CA ALA A 75 25.33 -21.85 -29.25
C ALA A 75 25.67 -22.86 -30.35
N ARG A 76 25.03 -22.69 -31.52
CA ARG A 76 25.24 -23.53 -32.70
C ARG A 76 26.13 -22.81 -33.70
N CYS A 77 26.97 -23.56 -34.39
CA CYS A 77 27.78 -23.05 -35.49
C CYS A 77 26.88 -22.43 -36.58
N THR A 78 27.18 -21.21 -37.03
CA THR A 78 26.38 -20.55 -38.08
C THR A 78 26.51 -21.21 -39.46
N ARG A 79 27.60 -21.96 -39.71
CA ARG A 79 27.79 -22.75 -40.95
C ARG A 79 27.03 -24.08 -40.91
N CYS A 80 27.38 -24.99 -40.00
CA CYS A 80 26.83 -26.36 -40.00
C CYS A 80 25.69 -26.59 -38.99
N ARG A 81 25.32 -25.59 -38.18
CA ARG A 81 24.26 -25.66 -37.14
C ARG A 81 24.48 -26.71 -36.04
N GLU A 82 25.67 -27.30 -35.96
CA GLU A 82 26.04 -28.22 -34.88
C GLU A 82 26.52 -27.45 -33.64
N PRO A 83 26.23 -27.95 -32.43
CA PRO A 83 26.74 -27.38 -31.19
C PRO A 83 28.23 -27.72 -30.98
N GLY A 84 28.91 -26.98 -30.11
CA GLY A 84 30.27 -27.29 -29.64
C GLY A 84 31.43 -26.62 -30.39
N HIS A 85 31.17 -25.89 -31.48
CA HIS A 85 32.19 -25.11 -32.19
C HIS A 85 31.60 -23.87 -32.87
N ASN A 86 32.46 -22.91 -33.25
CA ASN A 86 32.06 -21.71 -33.98
C ASN A 86 32.41 -21.84 -35.48
N SER A 87 31.78 -21.04 -36.32
CA SER A 87 32.03 -20.93 -37.76
C SER A 87 33.50 -20.77 -38.14
N ARG A 88 34.30 -20.08 -37.31
CA ARG A 88 35.75 -19.88 -37.51
C ARG A 88 36.58 -21.16 -37.38
N THR A 89 36.07 -22.17 -36.67
CA THR A 89 36.76 -23.45 -36.43
C THR A 89 35.98 -24.61 -37.05
N CYS A 90 35.01 -24.32 -37.92
CA CYS A 90 34.19 -25.32 -38.58
C CYS A 90 35.00 -25.99 -39.69
N GLN A 91 35.07 -27.33 -39.66
CA GLN A 91 35.75 -28.14 -40.67
C GLN A 91 34.80 -28.60 -41.80
N LYS A 92 33.53 -28.18 -41.75
CA LYS A 92 32.54 -28.42 -42.80
C LYS A 92 32.42 -27.16 -43.64
N ASP A 93 32.59 -27.30 -44.95
CA ASP A 93 32.44 -26.21 -45.92
C ASP A 93 30.96 -25.93 -46.23
#